data_AF-A0A0N1J4F3-F1
#
_entry.id   AF-A0A0N1J4F3-F1
#
_cell.length_a   1.000
_cell.length_b   1.000
_cell.length_c   1.000
_cell.angle_alpha   90.00
_cell.angle_beta   90.00
_cell.angle_gamma   90.00
#
_symmetry.space_group_name_H-M   'P 1'
#
loop_
_entity.id
_entity.type
_entity.pdbx_description
1 polymer ?
#
loop_
_entity_poly.entity_id
_entity_poly.type
_entity_poly.pdbx_seq_one_letter_code
_entity_poly.pdbx_strand_id
1 'polypeptide(L)'
;MDSKSRPSAFADASTQTAAVKEWRQRNAKHKETASSLLRKVKQLKSDSEAVQKTTLWLQERDALNREQEICEENLEVLRADLGKLVQDVEHEERQTELAALKSLILQQLKDLGALTRGTSLPCTARNEAAEKAERVTRLREWIKSERGNAQALARTLSSSSASGTSSFFAVDFDTATHEANEAFARLCHTYQPSEELRQIFASTLSSTEDEVRGRLESSQYADAATCEEDVLRTVCLIIKMGHQARQFNLSAATRAALADRVSAVFPSMTAAQVQHAVDEGLSLRRAQAAGKAALSDYHRSIASLLSSCESAFVVAKEAQDDRLEKEAAAQQRSTEQASRHARLAEKRAAHEAVLRRRRSVEEQRQSAAAAKADALRAKRAEEFQERLRLLQAYETQRALLREKEQQLREMKARAIEEEKAARMKRNEARVDFRRRQEEQRLKEQKEQEEEVQALQLKKQQALERFFASVDKQLGVEVDPQRVLKATSSSAQTESYETLAQTTRPSITGFSDDQIMKDPRVRLYHALLAAGLHTTPYGREVVTRGYHVAPSQMSSENNPLRGPFS
;
A
#
# COMPACT_ATOMS: atom_id res chain seq x y z
N MET A 1 -9.20 -69.88 -31.56
CA MET A 1 -8.02 -70.51 -30.94
C MET A 1 -6.83 -70.22 -31.82
N ASP A 2 -6.25 -69.02 -31.68
CA ASP A 2 -4.93 -68.70 -32.22
C ASP A 2 -4.00 -68.61 -31.01
N SER A 3 -3.06 -69.56 -30.90
CA SER A 3 -2.04 -69.56 -29.85
C SER A 3 -1.05 -68.42 -30.12
N LYS A 4 -1.45 -67.18 -29.79
CA LYS A 4 -0.55 -66.03 -29.78
C LYS A 4 0.50 -66.26 -28.70
N SER A 5 1.65 -66.75 -29.15
CA SER A 5 2.91 -66.84 -28.42
C SER A 5 3.04 -65.63 -27.48
N ARG A 6 3.07 -65.86 -26.17
CA ARG A 6 3.32 -64.80 -25.19
C ARG A 6 4.71 -64.21 -25.49
N PRO A 7 4.83 -62.89 -25.66
CA PRO A 7 6.13 -62.28 -25.91
C PRO A 7 7.06 -62.59 -24.74
N SER A 8 8.15 -63.29 -25.03
CA SER A 8 9.22 -63.58 -24.06
C SER A 8 9.82 -62.27 -23.56
N ALA A 9 10.17 -62.20 -22.27
CA ALA A 9 10.80 -61.03 -21.65
C ALA A 9 12.19 -60.70 -22.23
N PHE A 10 12.73 -61.57 -23.09
CA PHE A 10 14.01 -61.40 -23.77
C PHE A 10 13.89 -61.15 -25.28
N ALA A 11 12.68 -60.95 -25.79
CA ALA A 11 12.49 -60.65 -27.22
C ALA A 11 12.97 -59.24 -27.56
N ASP A 12 13.37 -59.01 -28.81
CA ASP A 12 13.93 -57.74 -29.28
C ASP A 12 13.05 -56.54 -28.90
N ALA A 13 13.66 -55.40 -28.60
CA ALA A 13 12.98 -54.19 -28.13
C ALA A 13 11.78 -53.77 -29.01
N SER A 14 11.82 -54.07 -30.31
CA SER A 14 10.70 -53.86 -31.24
C SER A 14 9.46 -54.70 -30.87
N THR A 15 9.63 -55.96 -30.50
CA THR A 15 8.53 -56.85 -30.12
C THR A 15 7.93 -56.48 -28.75
N GLN A 16 8.77 -56.06 -27.81
CA GLN A 16 8.32 -55.58 -26.50
C GLN A 16 7.52 -54.28 -26.61
N THR A 17 7.98 -53.34 -27.45
CA THR A 17 7.24 -52.09 -27.70
C THR A 17 5.91 -52.36 -28.43
N ALA A 18 5.86 -53.32 -29.35
CA ALA A 18 4.61 -53.75 -29.99
C ALA A 18 3.63 -54.39 -28.99
N ALA A 19 4.12 -55.26 -28.09
CA ALA A 19 3.31 -55.88 -27.05
C ALA A 19 2.74 -54.85 -26.05
N VAL A 20 3.55 -53.87 -25.64
CA VAL A 20 3.09 -52.77 -24.78
C VAL A 20 2.05 -51.91 -25.50
N LYS A 21 2.21 -51.64 -26.80
CA LYS A 21 1.19 -50.94 -27.61
C LYS A 21 -0.12 -51.73 -27.69
N GLU A 22 -0.06 -53.04 -27.95
CA GLU A 22 -1.26 -53.90 -28.01
C GLU A 22 -1.95 -53.98 -26.64
N TRP A 23 -1.19 -54.08 -25.55
CA TRP A 23 -1.73 -54.05 -24.19
C TRP A 23 -2.40 -52.71 -23.87
N ARG A 24 -1.77 -51.58 -24.22
CA ARG A 24 -2.37 -50.24 -24.05
C ARG A 24 -3.67 -50.10 -24.85
N GLN A 25 -3.72 -50.60 -26.07
CA GLN A 25 -4.94 -50.60 -26.89
C GLN A 25 -6.06 -51.46 -26.27
N ARG A 26 -5.74 -52.67 -25.80
CA ARG A 26 -6.72 -53.52 -25.08
C ARG A 26 -7.23 -52.83 -23.82
N ASN A 27 -6.33 -52.24 -23.04
CA ASN A 27 -6.71 -51.55 -21.81
C ASN A 27 -7.57 -50.30 -22.09
N ALA A 28 -7.31 -49.57 -23.18
CA ALA A 28 -8.16 -48.47 -23.63
C ALA A 28 -9.58 -48.95 -23.97
N LYS A 29 -9.72 -50.05 -24.72
CA LYS A 29 -11.03 -50.66 -25.03
C LYS A 29 -11.76 -51.14 -23.76
N HIS A 30 -11.06 -51.72 -22.80
CA HIS A 30 -11.65 -52.10 -21.51
C HIS A 30 -12.10 -50.89 -20.70
N LYS A 31 -11.33 -49.79 -20.70
CA LYS A 31 -11.73 -48.55 -20.04
C LYS A 31 -12.97 -47.92 -20.69
N GLU A 32 -13.09 -47.97 -22.01
CA GLU A 32 -14.25 -47.47 -22.75
C GLU A 32 -15.51 -48.31 -22.48
N THR A 33 -15.39 -49.63 -22.51
CA THR A 33 -16.51 -50.54 -22.18
C THR A 33 -16.96 -50.40 -20.73
N ALA A 34 -16.03 -50.29 -19.76
CA ALA A 34 -16.36 -50.02 -18.36
C ALA A 34 -17.07 -48.66 -18.20
N SER A 35 -16.62 -47.63 -18.92
CA SER A 35 -17.26 -46.31 -18.91
C SER A 35 -18.69 -46.35 -19.49
N SER A 36 -18.91 -47.14 -20.55
CA SER A 36 -20.22 -47.37 -21.15
C SER A 36 -21.19 -48.08 -20.19
N LEU A 37 -20.71 -49.13 -19.50
CA LEU A 37 -21.51 -49.84 -18.49
C LEU A 37 -21.86 -48.95 -17.30
N LEU A 38 -20.92 -48.14 -16.80
CA LEU A 38 -21.19 -47.18 -15.74
C LEU A 38 -22.24 -46.14 -16.14
N ARG A 39 -22.23 -45.67 -17.40
CA ARG A 39 -23.29 -44.78 -17.91
C ARG A 39 -24.65 -45.48 -17.93
N LYS A 40 -24.74 -46.73 -18.38
CA LYS A 40 -25.99 -47.51 -18.36
C LYS A 40 -26.53 -47.73 -16.95
N VAL A 41 -25.66 -48.06 -15.99
CA VAL A 41 -26.06 -48.23 -14.58
C VAL A 41 -26.58 -46.92 -14.00
N LYS A 42 -25.92 -45.79 -14.29
CA LYS A 42 -26.40 -44.46 -13.87
C LYS A 42 -27.76 -44.13 -14.49
N GLN A 43 -27.97 -44.46 -15.76
CA GLN A 43 -29.25 -44.26 -16.43
C GLN A 43 -30.37 -45.08 -15.78
N LEU A 44 -30.16 -46.39 -15.60
CA LEU A 44 -31.16 -47.27 -14.98
C LEU A 44 -31.48 -46.85 -13.53
N LYS A 45 -30.49 -46.36 -12.79
CA LYS A 45 -30.71 -45.81 -11.45
C LYS A 45 -31.59 -44.56 -11.51
N SER A 46 -31.28 -43.62 -12.41
CA SER A 46 -32.10 -42.43 -12.65
C SER A 46 -33.54 -42.78 -13.04
N ASP A 47 -33.72 -43.77 -13.92
CA ASP A 47 -35.04 -44.21 -14.36
C ASP A 47 -35.83 -44.84 -13.21
N SER A 48 -35.18 -45.65 -12.35
CA SER A 48 -35.83 -46.24 -11.17
C SER A 48 -36.24 -45.18 -10.13
N GLU A 49 -35.40 -44.15 -9.91
CA GLU A 49 -35.73 -43.04 -9.01
C GLU A 49 -36.87 -42.19 -9.57
N ALA A 50 -36.96 -42.03 -10.90
CA ALA A 50 -38.08 -41.36 -11.55
C ALA A 50 -39.38 -42.12 -11.31
N VAL A 51 -39.41 -43.44 -11.52
CA VAL A 51 -40.61 -44.28 -11.26
C VAL A 51 -41.05 -44.20 -9.80
N GLN A 52 -40.12 -44.26 -8.85
CA GLN A 52 -40.45 -44.12 -7.42
C GLN A 52 -41.09 -42.77 -7.10
N LYS A 53 -40.54 -41.67 -7.64
CA LYS A 53 -41.11 -40.32 -7.48
C LYS A 53 -42.52 -40.23 -8.06
N THR A 54 -42.76 -40.79 -9.24
CA THR A 54 -44.09 -40.80 -9.86
C THR A 54 -45.11 -41.56 -9.01
N THR A 55 -44.68 -42.68 -8.40
CA THR A 55 -45.55 -43.51 -7.55
C THR A 55 -45.91 -42.79 -6.25
N LEU A 56 -44.94 -42.13 -5.60
CA LEU A 56 -45.19 -41.30 -4.42
C LEU A 56 -46.12 -40.13 -4.72
N TRP A 57 -45.92 -39.46 -5.85
CA TRP A 57 -46.78 -38.36 -6.28
C TRP A 57 -48.25 -38.80 -6.47
N LEU A 58 -48.49 -39.97 -7.06
CA LEU A 58 -49.84 -40.52 -7.19
C LEU A 58 -50.49 -40.79 -5.81
N GLN A 59 -49.73 -41.32 -4.86
CA GLN A 59 -50.22 -41.57 -3.49
C GLN A 59 -50.55 -40.27 -2.75
N GLU A 60 -49.70 -39.25 -2.85
CA GLU A 60 -49.97 -37.94 -2.25
C GLU A 60 -51.21 -37.27 -2.86
N ARG A 61 -51.36 -37.35 -4.19
CA ARG A 61 -52.55 -36.84 -4.88
C ARG A 61 -53.82 -37.51 -4.41
N ASP A 62 -53.82 -38.84 -4.29
CA ASP A 62 -55.00 -39.58 -3.86
C ASP A 62 -55.34 -39.31 -2.38
N ALA A 63 -54.33 -39.04 -1.53
CA ALA A 63 -54.54 -38.60 -0.15
C ALA A 63 -55.17 -37.20 -0.07
N LEU A 64 -54.70 -36.25 -0.88
CA LEU A 64 -55.27 -34.89 -0.95
C LEU A 64 -56.74 -34.90 -1.41
N ASN A 65 -57.08 -35.75 -2.38
CA ASN A 65 -58.47 -35.89 -2.83
C ASN A 65 -59.39 -36.37 -1.69
N ARG A 66 -58.94 -37.34 -0.87
CA ARG A 66 -59.71 -37.79 0.30
C ARG A 66 -59.87 -36.70 1.36
N GLU A 67 -58.83 -35.92 1.62
CA GLU A 67 -58.94 -34.78 2.54
C GLU A 67 -59.97 -33.75 2.04
N GLN A 68 -60.01 -33.50 0.73
CA GLN A 68 -60.98 -32.59 0.12
C GLN A 68 -62.42 -33.12 0.29
N GLU A 69 -62.67 -34.38 -0.02
CA GLU A 69 -63.99 -35.02 0.16
C GLU A 69 -64.48 -34.89 1.62
N ILE A 70 -63.60 -35.15 2.59
CA ILE A 70 -63.92 -34.99 4.03
C ILE A 70 -64.24 -33.52 4.37
N CYS A 71 -63.53 -32.56 3.78
CA CYS A 71 -63.81 -31.14 4.02
C CYS A 71 -65.18 -30.73 3.46
N GLU A 72 -65.52 -31.19 2.26
CA GLU A 72 -66.80 -30.92 1.62
C GLU A 72 -67.97 -31.51 2.42
N GLU A 73 -67.86 -32.75 2.89
CA GLU A 73 -68.87 -33.39 3.75
C GLU A 73 -69.09 -32.59 5.05
N ASN A 74 -68.01 -32.17 5.72
CA ASN A 74 -68.10 -31.41 6.96
C ASN A 74 -68.75 -30.03 6.77
N LEU A 75 -68.50 -29.37 5.63
CA LEU A 75 -69.11 -28.08 5.31
C LEU A 75 -70.62 -28.22 5.09
N GLU A 76 -71.06 -29.29 4.44
CA GLU A 76 -72.50 -29.55 4.27
C GLU A 76 -73.18 -29.87 5.61
N VAL A 77 -72.52 -30.58 6.53
CA VAL A 77 -73.04 -30.79 7.90
C VAL A 77 -73.18 -29.46 8.64
N LEU A 78 -72.14 -28.62 8.65
CA LEU A 78 -72.19 -27.30 9.29
C LEU A 78 -73.29 -26.40 8.70
N ARG A 79 -73.47 -26.45 7.39
CA ARG A 79 -74.54 -25.71 6.70
C ARG A 79 -75.92 -26.20 7.14
N ALA A 80 -76.12 -27.50 7.25
CA ALA A 80 -77.37 -28.08 7.72
C ALA A 80 -77.66 -27.72 9.18
N ASP A 81 -76.63 -27.65 10.04
CA ASP A 81 -76.79 -27.30 11.44
C ASP A 81 -77.04 -25.80 11.64
N LEU A 82 -76.36 -24.93 10.89
CA LEU A 82 -76.64 -23.49 10.88
C LEU A 82 -78.02 -23.17 10.34
N GLY A 83 -78.48 -23.89 9.32
CA GLY A 83 -79.83 -23.75 8.76
C GLY A 83 -80.95 -24.16 9.73
N LYS A 84 -80.65 -24.98 10.75
CA LYS A 84 -81.61 -25.37 11.80
C LYS A 84 -81.68 -24.37 12.96
N LEU A 85 -80.65 -23.53 13.16
CA LEU A 85 -80.47 -22.81 14.43
C LEU A 85 -81.00 -21.36 14.43
N VAL A 86 -81.19 -20.69 13.28
CA VAL A 86 -81.44 -19.24 13.28
C VAL A 86 -82.34 -18.79 12.11
N GLN A 87 -83.50 -18.18 12.42
CA GLN A 87 -84.44 -17.58 11.45
C GLN A 87 -84.48 -16.02 11.46
N ASP A 88 -83.59 -15.32 12.16
CA ASP A 88 -83.71 -13.85 12.38
C ASP A 88 -82.64 -12.98 11.69
N VAL A 89 -83.02 -11.74 11.39
CA VAL A 89 -82.41 -10.70 10.53
C VAL A 89 -80.92 -10.37 10.76
N GLU A 90 -80.30 -10.72 11.90
CA GLU A 90 -78.81 -10.73 12.03
C GLU A 90 -78.15 -11.79 11.11
N HIS A 91 -78.98 -12.62 10.47
CA HIS A 91 -78.61 -13.63 9.49
C HIS A 91 -78.09 -13.05 8.18
N GLU A 92 -78.56 -11.89 7.69
CA GLU A 92 -78.08 -11.39 6.39
C GLU A 92 -76.64 -10.88 6.49
N GLU A 93 -76.30 -10.06 7.50
CA GLU A 93 -74.94 -9.55 7.67
C GLU A 93 -73.96 -10.70 7.95
N ARG A 94 -74.29 -11.62 8.87
CA ARG A 94 -73.43 -12.77 9.18
C ARG A 94 -73.42 -13.83 8.05
N GLN A 95 -74.49 -13.98 7.26
CA GLN A 95 -74.46 -14.79 6.03
C GLN A 95 -73.59 -14.15 4.97
N THR A 96 -73.59 -12.82 4.82
CA THR A 96 -72.71 -12.16 3.85
C THR A 96 -71.25 -12.31 4.24
N GLU A 97 -70.92 -12.23 5.54
CA GLU A 97 -69.58 -12.52 6.05
C GLU A 97 -69.19 -13.99 5.85
N LEU A 98 -70.07 -14.94 6.19
CA LEU A 98 -69.83 -16.37 5.96
C LEU A 98 -69.76 -16.72 4.47
N ALA A 99 -70.54 -16.07 3.61
CA ALA A 99 -70.50 -16.24 2.16
C ALA A 99 -69.21 -15.65 1.58
N ALA A 100 -68.78 -14.49 2.07
CA ALA A 100 -67.49 -13.90 1.72
C ALA A 100 -66.34 -14.83 2.13
N LEU A 101 -66.36 -15.35 3.35
CA LEU A 101 -65.35 -16.28 3.86
C LEU A 101 -65.35 -17.61 3.09
N LYS A 102 -66.54 -18.14 2.75
CA LYS A 102 -66.69 -19.32 1.87
C LYS A 102 -66.11 -19.08 0.48
N SER A 103 -66.39 -17.92 -0.14
CA SER A 103 -65.85 -17.58 -1.45
C SER A 103 -64.32 -17.41 -1.42
N LEU A 104 -63.78 -16.83 -0.34
CA LEU A 104 -62.34 -16.72 -0.12
C LEU A 104 -61.67 -18.09 0.01
N ILE A 105 -62.24 -18.99 0.83
CA ILE A 105 -61.73 -20.36 1.00
C ILE A 105 -61.78 -21.12 -0.33
N LEU A 106 -62.90 -21.06 -1.05
CA LEU A 106 -63.04 -21.72 -2.36
C LEU A 106 -62.06 -21.16 -3.39
N GLN A 107 -61.80 -19.85 -3.38
CA GLN A 107 -60.82 -19.22 -4.26
C GLN A 107 -59.40 -19.68 -3.92
N GLN A 108 -59.02 -19.72 -2.64
CA GLN A 108 -57.71 -20.22 -2.21
C GLN A 108 -57.52 -21.72 -2.53
N LEU A 109 -58.56 -22.54 -2.36
CA LEU A 109 -58.55 -23.94 -2.78
C LEU A 109 -58.43 -24.10 -4.30
N LYS A 110 -59.06 -23.21 -5.07
CA LYS A 110 -58.93 -23.18 -6.54
C LYS A 110 -57.52 -22.78 -6.97
N ASP A 111 -56.92 -21.81 -6.29
CA ASP A 111 -55.54 -21.36 -6.52
C ASP A 111 -54.54 -22.48 -6.16
N LEU A 112 -54.76 -23.20 -5.06
CA LEU A 112 -54.04 -24.44 -4.72
C LEU A 112 -54.19 -25.50 -5.80
N GLY A 113 -55.41 -25.72 -6.30
CA GLY A 113 -55.69 -26.62 -7.41
C GLY A 113 -55.03 -26.21 -8.72
N ALA A 114 -54.82 -24.91 -8.96
CA ALA A 114 -54.11 -24.40 -10.14
C ALA A 114 -52.59 -24.59 -10.00
N LEU A 115 -52.04 -24.29 -8.82
CA LEU A 115 -50.62 -24.48 -8.50
C LEU A 115 -50.20 -25.95 -8.59
N THR A 116 -51.09 -26.86 -8.21
CA THR A 116 -50.87 -28.31 -8.29
C THR A 116 -51.04 -28.85 -9.71
N ARG A 117 -52.04 -28.40 -10.48
CA ARG A 117 -52.25 -28.83 -11.88
C ARG A 117 -51.18 -28.34 -12.87
N GLY A 118 -50.49 -27.23 -12.57
CA GLY A 118 -49.41 -26.69 -13.42
C GLY A 118 -48.08 -27.46 -13.40
N THR A 119 -47.97 -28.60 -12.70
CA THR A 119 -46.70 -29.31 -12.45
C THR A 119 -46.34 -30.40 -13.48
N SER A 120 -47.06 -30.54 -14.59
CA SER A 120 -46.80 -31.59 -15.60
C SER A 120 -45.60 -31.32 -16.52
N LEU A 121 -44.92 -30.18 -16.39
CA LEU A 121 -43.69 -29.89 -17.13
C LEU A 121 -42.46 -30.18 -16.25
N PRO A 122 -41.40 -30.83 -16.79
CA PRO A 122 -40.19 -31.16 -16.04
C PRO A 122 -39.40 -29.88 -15.72
N CYS A 123 -39.80 -29.19 -14.66
CA CYS A 123 -39.19 -27.95 -14.21
C CYS A 123 -37.94 -28.26 -13.36
N THR A 124 -36.81 -27.65 -13.73
CA THR A 124 -35.47 -27.87 -13.18
C THR A 124 -35.20 -27.19 -11.84
N ALA A 125 -36.22 -26.71 -11.12
CA ALA A 125 -36.04 -25.99 -9.88
C ALA A 125 -36.53 -26.82 -8.68
N ARG A 126 -35.61 -27.54 -8.03
CA ARG A 126 -35.84 -28.18 -6.71
C ARG A 126 -36.33 -27.17 -5.66
N ASN A 127 -36.01 -25.89 -5.85
CA ASN A 127 -36.44 -24.79 -4.99
C ASN A 127 -37.92 -24.44 -5.17
N GLU A 128 -38.47 -24.50 -6.39
CA GLU A 128 -39.89 -24.20 -6.64
C GLU A 128 -40.82 -25.25 -6.00
N ALA A 129 -40.39 -26.51 -5.97
CA ALA A 129 -41.16 -27.57 -5.31
C ALA A 129 -41.19 -27.39 -3.78
N ALA A 130 -40.07 -26.96 -3.19
CA ALA A 130 -39.99 -26.68 -1.76
C ALA A 130 -40.84 -25.46 -1.38
N GLU A 131 -40.77 -24.37 -2.14
CA GLU A 131 -41.60 -23.17 -1.92
C GLU A 131 -43.10 -23.47 -2.06
N LYS A 132 -43.48 -24.32 -3.02
CA LYS A 132 -44.89 -24.76 -3.17
C LYS A 132 -45.35 -25.60 -1.99
N ALA A 133 -44.53 -26.54 -1.49
CA ALA A 133 -44.85 -27.34 -0.32
C ALA A 133 -44.97 -26.49 0.97
N GLU A 134 -44.10 -25.49 1.12
CA GLU A 134 -44.17 -24.52 2.21
C GLU A 134 -45.43 -23.65 2.12
N ARG A 135 -45.82 -23.23 0.91
CA ARG A 135 -47.06 -22.47 0.71
C ARG A 135 -48.31 -23.29 1.05
N VAL A 136 -48.33 -24.59 0.70
CA VAL A 136 -49.43 -25.51 1.04
C VAL A 136 -49.54 -25.71 2.56
N THR A 137 -48.43 -25.88 3.26
CA THR A 137 -48.42 -26.04 4.73
C THR A 137 -48.92 -24.78 5.43
N ARG A 138 -48.45 -23.60 5.02
CA ARG A 138 -48.95 -22.31 5.54
C ARG A 138 -50.47 -22.15 5.33
N LEU A 139 -50.99 -22.53 4.17
CA LEU A 139 -52.42 -22.46 3.88
C LEU A 139 -53.24 -23.42 4.74
N ARG A 140 -52.74 -24.63 5.00
CA ARG A 140 -53.41 -25.60 5.90
C ARG A 140 -53.50 -25.07 7.33
N GLU A 141 -52.42 -24.47 7.83
CA GLU A 141 -52.41 -23.87 9.17
C GLU A 141 -53.39 -22.70 9.27
N TRP A 142 -53.43 -21.84 8.24
CA TRP A 142 -54.38 -20.73 8.18
C TRP A 142 -55.83 -21.21 8.20
N ILE A 143 -56.21 -22.19 7.36
CA ILE A 143 -57.57 -22.76 7.34
C ILE A 143 -57.94 -23.35 8.72
N LYS A 144 -57.00 -24.04 9.38
CA LYS A 144 -57.22 -24.62 10.71
C LYS A 144 -57.46 -23.52 11.76
N SER A 145 -56.70 -22.43 11.69
CA SER A 145 -56.86 -21.26 12.57
C SER A 145 -58.23 -20.61 12.37
N GLU A 146 -58.64 -20.33 11.14
CA GLU A 146 -59.94 -19.71 10.85
C GLU A 146 -61.12 -20.58 11.28
N ARG A 147 -61.01 -21.90 11.13
CA ARG A 147 -62.01 -22.83 11.66
C ARG A 147 -62.12 -22.76 13.18
N GLY A 148 -60.99 -22.62 13.88
CA GLY A 148 -60.96 -22.40 15.32
C GLY A 148 -61.67 -21.12 15.73
N ASN A 149 -61.37 -20.02 15.03
CA ASN A 149 -62.00 -18.71 15.25
C ASN A 149 -63.52 -18.78 15.04
N ALA A 150 -63.98 -19.39 13.95
CA ALA A 150 -65.41 -19.54 13.67
C ALA A 150 -66.13 -20.39 14.74
N GLN A 151 -65.48 -21.46 15.23
CA GLN A 151 -66.04 -22.29 16.32
C GLN A 151 -66.08 -21.54 17.65
N ALA A 152 -65.05 -20.75 17.97
CA ALA A 152 -65.04 -19.92 19.17
C ALA A 152 -66.15 -18.87 19.12
N LEU A 153 -66.34 -18.23 17.96
CA LEU A 153 -67.38 -17.23 17.73
C LEU A 153 -68.80 -17.83 17.80
N ALA A 154 -68.99 -19.05 17.30
CA ALA A 154 -70.25 -19.78 17.46
C ALA A 154 -70.55 -20.12 18.94
N ARG A 155 -69.52 -20.45 19.73
CA ARG A 155 -69.66 -20.74 21.16
C ARG A 155 -70.00 -19.49 21.96
N THR A 156 -69.34 -18.36 21.70
CA THR A 156 -69.61 -17.09 22.38
C THR A 156 -71.02 -16.57 22.08
N LEU A 157 -71.48 -16.71 20.83
CA LEU A 157 -72.87 -16.39 20.46
C LEU A 157 -73.89 -17.30 21.17
N SER A 158 -73.55 -18.58 21.36
CA SER A 158 -74.43 -19.53 22.07
C SER A 158 -74.48 -19.29 23.58
N SER A 159 -73.44 -18.71 24.19
CA SER A 159 -73.39 -18.42 25.63
C SER A 159 -73.89 -17.02 26.01
N SER A 160 -73.96 -16.08 25.06
CA SER A 160 -74.28 -14.66 25.32
C SER A 160 -75.78 -14.38 25.56
N SER A 161 -76.68 -15.33 25.28
CA SER A 161 -78.12 -15.07 25.38
C SER A 161 -78.70 -15.10 26.82
N ALA A 162 -77.89 -15.32 27.86
CA ALA A 162 -78.39 -15.63 29.21
C ALA A 162 -77.99 -14.67 30.35
N SER A 163 -77.08 -13.71 30.16
CA SER A 163 -76.61 -12.83 31.25
C SER A 163 -76.89 -11.35 30.98
N GLY A 164 -77.44 -10.67 31.99
CA GLY A 164 -77.89 -9.27 31.94
C GLY A 164 -76.91 -8.27 31.32
N THR A 165 -77.48 -7.31 30.61
CA THR A 165 -76.84 -6.32 29.73
C THR A 165 -75.84 -5.37 30.40
N SER A 166 -75.72 -5.34 31.74
CA SER A 166 -74.77 -4.45 32.43
C SER A 166 -73.35 -5.01 32.52
N SER A 167 -73.16 -6.34 32.43
CA SER A 167 -71.83 -6.99 32.56
C SER A 167 -71.05 -7.09 31.24
N PHE A 168 -71.69 -6.82 30.11
CA PHE A 168 -71.12 -7.14 28.79
C PHE A 168 -69.83 -6.38 28.48
N PHE A 169 -69.78 -5.07 28.77
CA PHE A 169 -68.60 -4.25 28.48
C PHE A 169 -67.39 -4.55 29.38
N ALA A 170 -67.63 -4.97 30.62
CA ALA A 170 -66.55 -5.34 31.54
C ALA A 170 -65.85 -6.61 31.05
N VAL A 171 -66.62 -7.62 30.65
CA VAL A 171 -66.09 -8.88 30.13
C VAL A 171 -65.30 -8.64 28.83
N ASP A 172 -65.85 -7.86 27.89
CA ASP A 172 -65.17 -7.54 26.63
C ASP A 172 -63.86 -6.76 26.89
N PHE A 173 -63.86 -5.79 27.82
CA PHE A 173 -62.66 -5.04 28.17
C PHE A 173 -61.57 -5.94 28.79
N ASP A 174 -61.93 -6.79 29.74
CA ASP A 174 -60.99 -7.69 30.40
C ASP A 174 -60.39 -8.71 29.41
N THR A 175 -61.18 -9.18 28.42
CA THR A 175 -60.64 -10.01 27.34
C THR A 175 -59.67 -9.24 26.44
N ALA A 176 -60.00 -8.01 26.04
CA ALA A 176 -59.14 -7.18 25.20
C ALA A 176 -57.82 -6.81 25.89
N THR A 177 -57.87 -6.48 27.19
CA THR A 177 -56.68 -6.22 28.00
C THR A 177 -55.80 -7.45 28.15
N HIS A 178 -56.40 -8.63 28.35
CA HIS A 178 -55.66 -9.88 28.40
C HIS A 178 -54.95 -10.19 27.07
N GLU A 179 -55.65 -10.06 25.94
CA GLU A 179 -55.08 -10.24 24.61
C GLU A 179 -53.93 -9.26 24.31
N ALA A 180 -54.08 -8.00 24.73
CA ALA A 180 -53.06 -6.98 24.62
C ALA A 180 -51.79 -7.34 25.41
N ASN A 181 -51.96 -7.78 26.66
CA ASN A 181 -50.88 -8.21 27.54
C ASN A 181 -50.16 -9.45 27.00
N GLU A 182 -50.90 -10.44 26.49
CA GLU A 182 -50.28 -11.59 25.84
C GLU A 182 -49.51 -11.21 24.58
N ALA A 183 -50.06 -10.34 23.73
CA ALA A 183 -49.39 -9.86 22.53
C ALA A 183 -48.08 -9.13 22.90
N PHE A 184 -48.12 -8.27 23.92
CA PHE A 184 -46.94 -7.61 24.45
C PHE A 184 -45.91 -8.60 25.00
N ALA A 185 -46.35 -9.62 25.75
CA ALA A 185 -45.47 -10.67 26.28
C ALA A 185 -44.80 -11.48 25.15
N ARG A 186 -45.54 -11.80 24.08
CA ARG A 186 -45.01 -12.47 22.88
C ARG A 186 -43.94 -11.61 22.20
N LEU A 187 -44.16 -10.30 22.07
CA LEU A 187 -43.16 -9.37 21.53
C LEU A 187 -41.91 -9.32 22.42
N CYS A 188 -42.08 -9.22 23.74
CA CYS A 188 -40.97 -9.23 24.69
C CYS A 188 -40.13 -10.52 24.60
N HIS A 189 -40.78 -11.68 24.46
CA HIS A 189 -40.10 -12.96 24.30
C HIS A 189 -39.34 -13.04 22.97
N THR A 190 -39.94 -12.56 21.88
CA THR A 190 -39.39 -12.66 20.52
C THR A 190 -38.16 -11.77 20.32
N TYR A 191 -38.22 -10.53 20.81
CA TYR A 191 -37.16 -9.55 20.56
C TYR A 191 -36.16 -9.41 21.71
N GLN A 192 -36.49 -9.91 22.90
CA GLN A 192 -35.68 -9.77 24.11
C GLN A 192 -35.16 -8.34 24.34
N PRO A 193 -36.04 -7.32 24.31
CA PRO A 193 -35.63 -5.92 24.41
C PRO A 193 -35.01 -5.60 25.77
N SER A 194 -34.34 -4.44 25.87
CA SER A 194 -33.78 -3.94 27.14
C SER A 194 -34.88 -3.80 28.20
N GLU A 195 -34.50 -3.99 29.47
CA GLU A 195 -35.43 -3.91 30.59
C GLU A 195 -36.11 -2.53 30.68
N GLU A 196 -35.37 -1.46 30.38
CA GLU A 196 -35.89 -0.09 30.32
C GLU A 196 -37.04 0.06 29.31
N LEU A 197 -36.86 -0.44 28.07
CA LEU A 197 -37.90 -0.39 27.06
C LEU A 197 -39.13 -1.23 27.45
N ARG A 198 -38.92 -2.40 28.07
CA ARG A 198 -40.03 -3.23 28.58
C ARG A 198 -40.84 -2.48 29.62
N GLN A 199 -40.17 -1.84 30.59
CA GLN A 199 -40.85 -1.10 31.65
C GLN A 199 -41.63 0.11 31.11
N ILE A 200 -41.04 0.86 30.17
CA ILE A 200 -41.72 2.00 29.53
C ILE A 200 -43.01 1.53 28.86
N PHE A 201 -42.95 0.52 28.00
CA PHE A 201 -44.14 0.06 27.28
C PHE A 201 -45.16 -0.67 28.16
N ALA A 202 -44.72 -1.39 29.19
CA ALA A 202 -45.62 -1.98 30.19
C ALA A 202 -46.37 -0.88 30.97
N SER A 203 -45.67 0.19 31.35
CA SER A 203 -46.28 1.31 32.08
C SER A 203 -47.27 2.09 31.22
N THR A 204 -46.98 2.29 29.93
CA THR A 204 -47.92 2.95 29.01
C THR A 204 -49.13 2.07 28.73
N LEU A 205 -48.96 0.76 28.58
CA LEU A 205 -50.07 -0.18 28.43
C LEU A 205 -50.98 -0.11 29.66
N SER A 206 -50.45 -0.28 30.88
CA SER A 206 -51.20 -0.16 32.13
C SER A 206 -51.91 1.20 32.26
N SER A 207 -51.24 2.29 31.90
CA SER A 207 -51.86 3.63 31.95
C SER A 207 -53.02 3.77 30.97
N THR A 208 -52.93 3.18 29.77
CA THR A 208 -54.05 3.18 28.81
C THR A 208 -55.20 2.29 29.27
N GLU A 209 -54.91 1.18 29.94
CA GLU A 209 -55.91 0.31 30.56
C GLU A 209 -56.68 1.06 31.65
N ASP A 210 -55.96 1.73 32.57
CA ASP A 210 -56.57 2.47 33.67
C ASP A 210 -57.41 3.66 33.18
N GLU A 211 -56.96 4.37 32.13
CA GLU A 211 -57.72 5.47 31.53
C GLU A 211 -59.05 4.98 30.93
N VAL A 212 -59.04 3.88 30.18
CA VAL A 212 -60.25 3.34 29.55
C VAL A 212 -61.16 2.71 30.59
N ARG A 213 -60.61 2.00 31.59
CA ARG A 213 -61.37 1.50 32.73
C ARG A 213 -62.10 2.64 33.43
N GLY A 214 -61.43 3.75 33.72
CA GLY A 214 -62.06 4.93 34.31
C GLY A 214 -63.17 5.53 33.44
N ARG A 215 -63.01 5.55 32.11
CA ARG A 215 -64.07 6.00 31.18
C ARG A 215 -65.26 5.05 31.14
N LEU A 216 -65.02 3.73 31.20
CA LEU A 216 -66.07 2.71 31.24
C LEU A 216 -66.84 2.78 32.57
N GLU A 217 -66.13 2.89 33.70
CA GLU A 217 -66.73 3.08 35.03
C GLU A 217 -67.54 4.38 35.09
N SER A 218 -67.02 5.48 34.54
CA SER A 218 -67.76 6.76 34.48
C SER A 218 -68.98 6.70 33.54
N SER A 219 -68.98 5.78 32.57
CA SER A 219 -70.10 5.56 31.66
C SER A 219 -71.12 4.57 32.22
N GLN A 220 -70.77 3.80 33.25
CA GLN A 220 -71.75 2.98 33.95
C GLN A 220 -72.79 3.90 34.57
N TYR A 221 -74.05 3.65 34.23
CA TYR A 221 -75.17 4.42 34.72
C TYR A 221 -75.24 4.22 36.24
N ALA A 222 -74.94 5.27 37.01
CA ALA A 222 -74.80 5.20 38.46
C ALA A 222 -76.15 5.06 39.18
N ASP A 223 -77.26 5.36 38.51
CA ASP A 223 -78.60 5.20 39.06
C ASP A 223 -79.12 3.78 38.77
N ALA A 224 -79.40 3.04 39.83
CA ALA A 224 -80.10 1.76 39.77
C ALA A 224 -81.36 1.93 38.91
N ALA A 225 -81.48 1.13 37.87
CA ALA A 225 -82.61 1.21 36.95
C ALA A 225 -83.92 1.23 37.75
N THR A 226 -84.67 2.31 37.63
CA THR A 226 -85.93 2.49 38.39
C THR A 226 -87.10 1.88 37.65
N CYS A 227 -86.99 1.76 36.31
CA CYS A 227 -87.92 1.01 35.49
C CYS A 227 -87.55 -0.48 35.46
N GLU A 228 -88.58 -1.32 35.39
CA GLU A 228 -88.45 -2.78 35.26
C GLU A 228 -87.65 -3.14 33.99
N GLU A 229 -86.78 -4.15 34.09
CA GLU A 229 -85.81 -4.48 33.04
C GLU A 229 -86.48 -4.81 31.70
N ASP A 230 -87.65 -5.46 31.73
CA ASP A 230 -88.42 -5.80 30.53
C ASP A 230 -88.98 -4.56 29.84
N VAL A 231 -89.39 -3.55 30.61
CA VAL A 231 -89.84 -2.25 30.07
C VAL A 231 -88.67 -1.55 29.41
N LEU A 232 -87.51 -1.49 30.06
CA LEU A 232 -86.30 -0.86 29.49
C LEU A 232 -85.81 -1.58 28.23
N ARG A 233 -85.80 -2.92 28.20
CA ARG A 233 -85.45 -3.70 27.00
C ARG A 233 -86.37 -3.37 25.83
N THR A 234 -87.68 -3.33 26.09
CA THR A 234 -88.69 -3.02 25.06
C THR A 234 -88.57 -1.58 24.58
N VAL A 235 -88.38 -0.62 25.49
CA VAL A 235 -88.14 0.79 25.15
C VAL A 235 -86.86 0.94 24.34
N CYS A 236 -85.75 0.32 24.74
CA CYS A 236 -84.51 0.32 23.97
C CYS A 236 -84.69 -0.27 22.57
N LEU A 237 -85.49 -1.33 22.41
CA LEU A 237 -85.83 -1.91 21.11
C LEU A 237 -86.63 -0.91 20.26
N ILE A 238 -87.64 -0.25 20.82
CA ILE A 238 -88.44 0.78 20.14
C ILE A 238 -87.56 1.94 19.67
N ILE A 239 -86.63 2.40 20.53
CA ILE A 239 -85.65 3.43 20.18
C ILE A 239 -84.69 2.91 19.09
N LYS A 240 -84.30 1.62 19.11
CA LYS A 240 -83.43 1.01 18.09
C LYS A 240 -84.12 0.96 16.72
N MET A 241 -85.40 0.63 16.67
CA MET A 241 -86.18 0.57 15.42
C MET A 241 -86.57 1.94 14.87
N GLY A 242 -86.57 2.99 15.69
CA GLY A 242 -86.81 4.36 15.22
C GLY A 242 -85.68 4.86 14.33
N HIS A 243 -85.91 4.96 13.01
CA HIS A 243 -84.91 5.46 12.05
C HIS A 243 -84.33 6.85 12.41
N GLN A 244 -85.14 7.73 13.02
CA GLN A 244 -84.72 9.07 13.47
C GLN A 244 -84.01 9.08 14.84
N ALA A 245 -84.05 7.97 15.59
CA ALA A 245 -83.45 7.85 16.92
C ALA A 245 -82.01 7.33 16.91
N ARG A 246 -81.33 7.41 15.75
CA ARG A 246 -79.89 7.15 15.63
C ARG A 246 -79.05 8.29 16.20
N GLN A 247 -79.60 9.49 16.31
CA GLN A 247 -78.95 10.65 16.92
C GLN A 247 -79.34 10.76 18.40
N PHE A 248 -78.35 10.94 19.28
CA PHE A 248 -78.58 11.02 20.74
C PHE A 248 -79.31 12.31 21.19
N ASN A 249 -79.34 13.32 20.31
CA ASN A 249 -80.03 14.58 20.52
C ASN A 249 -81.36 14.58 19.77
N LEU A 250 -82.35 13.89 20.34
CA LEU A 250 -83.69 13.82 19.78
C LEU A 250 -84.44 15.16 19.95
N SER A 251 -85.11 15.60 18.90
CA SER A 251 -86.04 16.73 18.95
C SER A 251 -87.23 16.41 19.87
N ALA A 252 -87.88 17.46 20.41
CA ALA A 252 -89.06 17.30 21.26
C ALA A 252 -90.18 16.50 20.55
N ALA A 253 -90.37 16.72 19.24
CA ALA A 253 -91.34 16.00 18.43
C ALA A 253 -91.00 14.50 18.33
N THR A 254 -89.72 14.15 18.17
CA THR A 254 -89.28 12.75 18.10
C THR A 254 -89.40 12.04 19.45
N ARG A 255 -89.16 12.75 20.57
CA ARG A 255 -89.39 12.22 21.91
C ARG A 255 -90.87 11.98 22.18
N ALA A 256 -91.75 12.91 21.81
CA ALA A 256 -93.20 12.72 21.92
C ALA A 256 -93.65 11.48 21.14
N ALA A 257 -93.20 11.32 19.89
CA ALA A 257 -93.53 10.15 19.07
C ALA A 257 -93.01 8.82 19.66
N LEU A 258 -91.86 8.84 20.36
CA LEU A 258 -91.36 7.66 21.09
C LEU A 258 -92.21 7.36 22.31
N ALA A 259 -92.57 8.39 23.09
CA ALA A 259 -93.46 8.23 24.24
C ALA A 259 -94.82 7.68 23.82
N ASP A 260 -95.40 8.14 22.71
CA ASP A 260 -96.66 7.61 22.18
C ASP A 260 -96.55 6.11 21.82
N ARG A 261 -95.43 5.70 21.21
CA ARG A 261 -95.18 4.28 20.88
C ARG A 261 -94.99 3.42 22.12
N VAL A 262 -94.28 3.92 23.13
CA VAL A 262 -94.08 3.21 24.39
C VAL A 262 -95.39 3.10 25.17
N SER A 263 -96.19 4.17 25.21
CA SER A 263 -97.54 4.18 25.80
C SER A 263 -98.49 3.18 25.12
N ALA A 264 -98.39 3.03 23.79
CA ALA A 264 -99.18 2.03 23.05
C ALA A 264 -98.82 0.57 23.43
N VAL A 265 -97.55 0.31 23.77
CA VAL A 265 -97.09 -1.03 24.20
C VAL A 265 -97.38 -1.28 25.68
N PHE A 266 -97.32 -0.23 26.51
CA PHE A 266 -97.54 -0.30 27.96
C PHE A 266 -98.68 0.65 28.41
N PRO A 267 -99.95 0.33 28.10
CA PRO A 267 -101.08 1.22 28.39
C PRO A 267 -101.37 1.41 29.88
N SER A 268 -100.81 0.56 30.76
CA SER A 268 -100.90 0.69 32.22
C SER A 268 -99.95 1.74 32.81
N MET A 269 -98.96 2.20 32.04
CA MET A 269 -98.01 3.22 32.50
C MET A 269 -98.61 4.61 32.36
N THR A 270 -98.43 5.42 33.40
CA THR A 270 -98.75 6.86 33.33
C THR A 270 -97.84 7.57 32.35
N ALA A 271 -98.29 8.68 31.76
CA ALA A 271 -97.48 9.47 30.83
C ALA A 271 -96.11 9.89 31.42
N ALA A 272 -96.05 10.16 32.73
CA ALA A 272 -94.79 10.47 33.41
C ALA A 272 -93.84 9.27 33.49
N GLN A 273 -94.36 8.08 33.80
CA GLN A 273 -93.57 6.84 33.80
C GLN A 273 -93.06 6.49 32.39
N VAL A 274 -93.87 6.73 31.35
CA VAL A 274 -93.45 6.52 29.97
C VAL A 274 -92.32 7.46 29.58
N GLN A 275 -92.41 8.75 29.91
CA GLN A 275 -91.32 9.71 29.66
C GLN A 275 -90.06 9.33 30.42
N HIS A 276 -90.19 8.92 31.69
CA HIS A 276 -89.07 8.44 32.49
C HIS A 276 -88.40 7.23 31.85
N ALA A 277 -89.17 6.21 31.44
CA ALA A 277 -88.63 5.02 30.78
C ALA A 277 -87.94 5.34 29.45
N VAL A 278 -88.46 6.32 28.68
CA VAL A 278 -87.82 6.81 27.45
C VAL A 278 -86.51 7.52 27.75
N ASP A 279 -86.47 8.41 28.73
CA ASP A 279 -85.25 9.14 29.10
C ASP A 279 -84.17 8.20 29.68
N GLU A 280 -84.58 7.24 30.50
CA GLU A 280 -83.72 6.18 31.05
C GLU A 280 -83.20 5.27 29.94
N GLY A 281 -84.06 4.83 29.02
CA GLY A 281 -83.67 4.02 27.86
C GLY A 281 -82.74 4.76 26.87
N LEU A 282 -82.95 6.06 26.66
CA LEU A 282 -82.04 6.91 25.88
C LEU A 282 -80.69 7.07 26.57
N SER A 283 -80.70 7.22 27.90
CA SER A 283 -79.49 7.37 28.70
C SER A 283 -78.68 6.07 28.74
N LEU A 284 -79.34 4.93 28.93
CA LEU A 284 -78.73 3.61 28.81
C LEU A 284 -78.10 3.40 27.43
N ARG A 285 -78.80 3.79 26.36
CA ARG A 285 -78.26 3.71 24.99
C ARG A 285 -77.05 4.62 24.79
N ARG A 286 -77.04 5.84 25.36
CA ARG A 286 -75.86 6.73 25.33
C ARG A 286 -74.68 6.10 26.06
N ALA A 287 -74.90 5.55 27.26
CA ALA A 287 -73.89 4.84 28.02
C ALA A 287 -73.32 3.63 27.25
N GLN A 288 -74.17 2.81 26.65
CA GLN A 288 -73.76 1.69 25.80
C GLN A 288 -72.94 2.14 24.59
N ALA A 289 -73.35 3.23 23.92
CA ALA A 289 -72.61 3.77 22.79
C ALA A 289 -71.26 4.36 23.20
N ALA A 290 -71.20 5.06 24.33
CA ALA A 290 -69.97 5.58 24.92
C ALA A 290 -69.01 4.44 25.30
N GLY A 291 -69.53 3.36 25.91
CA GLY A 291 -68.75 2.16 26.22
C GLY A 291 -68.19 1.47 24.97
N LYS A 292 -69.02 1.29 23.93
CA LYS A 292 -68.55 0.75 22.64
C LYS A 292 -67.48 1.63 22.00
N ALA A 293 -67.66 2.95 22.04
CA ALA A 293 -66.68 3.89 21.51
C ALA A 293 -65.36 3.81 22.30
N ALA A 294 -65.43 3.80 23.63
CA ALA A 294 -64.26 3.68 24.51
C ALA A 294 -63.49 2.36 24.27
N LEU A 295 -64.20 1.23 24.11
CA LEU A 295 -63.58 -0.04 23.72
C LEU A 295 -62.95 0.03 22.33
N SER A 296 -63.65 0.57 21.33
CA SER A 296 -63.08 0.68 19.97
C SER A 296 -61.83 1.56 19.96
N ASP A 297 -61.84 2.66 20.71
CA ASP A 297 -60.70 3.55 20.88
C ASP A 297 -59.55 2.85 21.61
N TYR A 298 -59.84 2.02 22.63
CA TYR A 298 -58.86 1.19 23.32
C TYR A 298 -58.19 0.22 22.35
N HIS A 299 -58.96 -0.57 21.60
CA HIS A 299 -58.42 -1.52 20.62
C HIS A 299 -57.51 -0.81 19.61
N ARG A 300 -57.93 0.34 19.10
CA ARG A 300 -57.12 1.14 18.17
C ARG A 300 -55.83 1.65 18.82
N SER A 301 -55.91 2.14 20.04
CA SER A 301 -54.77 2.69 20.79
C SER A 301 -53.76 1.60 21.12
N ILE A 302 -54.22 0.45 21.59
CA ILE A 302 -53.38 -0.72 21.88
C ILE A 302 -52.74 -1.26 20.60
N ALA A 303 -53.50 -1.41 19.50
CA ALA A 303 -52.92 -1.87 18.24
C ALA A 303 -51.81 -0.93 17.75
N SER A 304 -52.03 0.39 17.86
CA SER A 304 -51.00 1.39 17.55
C SER A 304 -49.81 1.32 18.49
N LEU A 305 -50.04 1.12 19.79
CA LEU A 305 -48.99 1.01 20.80
C LEU A 305 -48.15 -0.24 20.55
N LEU A 306 -48.75 -1.41 20.35
CA LEU A 306 -48.07 -2.67 20.07
C LEU A 306 -47.25 -2.61 18.77
N SER A 307 -47.79 -1.99 17.71
CA SER A 307 -47.04 -1.76 16.47
C SER A 307 -45.84 -0.84 16.68
N SER A 308 -46.00 0.20 17.51
CA SER A 308 -44.88 1.07 17.91
C SER A 308 -43.85 0.34 18.78
N CYS A 309 -44.29 -0.52 19.71
CA CYS A 309 -43.42 -1.39 20.51
C CYS A 309 -42.58 -2.30 19.62
N GLU A 310 -43.22 -3.00 18.67
CA GLU A 310 -42.57 -3.91 17.73
C GLU A 310 -41.50 -3.17 16.91
N SER A 311 -41.86 -2.01 16.36
CA SER A 311 -40.93 -1.17 15.61
C SER A 311 -39.73 -0.73 16.47
N ALA A 312 -39.97 -0.31 17.72
CA ALA A 312 -38.91 0.08 18.64
C ALA A 312 -38.00 -1.10 19.02
N PHE A 313 -38.56 -2.31 19.18
CA PHE A 313 -37.80 -3.52 19.48
C PHE A 313 -36.93 -3.96 18.29
N VAL A 314 -37.44 -3.86 17.06
CA VAL A 314 -36.65 -4.12 15.84
C VAL A 314 -35.46 -3.17 15.78
N VAL A 315 -35.69 -1.86 15.92
CA VAL A 315 -34.61 -0.85 15.87
C VAL A 315 -33.59 -1.07 16.99
N ALA A 316 -34.04 -1.40 18.21
CA ALA A 316 -33.13 -1.66 19.33
C ALA A 316 -32.24 -2.90 19.08
N LYS A 317 -32.81 -3.96 18.48
CA LYS A 317 -32.09 -5.17 18.12
C LYS A 317 -31.07 -4.92 17.02
N GLU A 318 -31.47 -4.24 15.95
CA GLU A 318 -30.56 -3.85 14.86
C GLU A 318 -29.41 -2.98 15.37
N ALA A 319 -29.69 -2.03 16.26
CA ALA A 319 -28.67 -1.19 16.87
C ALA A 319 -27.68 -1.99 17.75
N GLN A 320 -28.13 -3.07 18.39
CA GLN A 320 -27.28 -3.96 19.17
C GLN A 320 -26.41 -4.83 18.26
N ASP A 321 -26.99 -5.40 17.21
CA ASP A 321 -26.26 -6.20 16.22
C ASP A 321 -25.17 -5.35 15.52
N ASP A 322 -25.51 -4.12 15.12
CA ASP A 322 -24.57 -3.14 14.57
C ASP A 322 -23.39 -2.83 15.53
N ARG A 323 -23.65 -2.76 16.84
CA ARG A 323 -22.59 -2.52 17.84
C ARG A 323 -21.65 -3.73 17.91
N LEU A 324 -22.20 -4.94 17.97
CA LEU A 324 -21.41 -6.18 17.98
C LEU A 324 -20.57 -6.31 16.70
N GLU A 325 -21.12 -5.98 15.53
CA GLU A 325 -20.36 -5.97 14.28
C GLU A 325 -19.23 -4.94 14.28
N LYS A 326 -19.49 -3.72 14.77
CA LYS A 326 -18.46 -2.66 14.88
C LYS A 326 -17.34 -3.07 15.84
N GLU A 327 -17.68 -3.69 16.96
CA GLU A 327 -16.72 -4.23 17.93
C GLU A 327 -15.88 -5.37 17.33
N ALA A 328 -16.52 -6.33 16.66
CA ALA A 328 -15.83 -7.42 15.97
C ALA A 328 -14.89 -6.88 14.89
N ALA A 329 -15.33 -5.92 14.09
CA ALA A 329 -14.50 -5.25 13.09
C ALA A 329 -13.34 -4.47 13.72
N ALA A 330 -13.55 -3.83 14.88
CA ALA A 330 -12.49 -3.15 15.62
C ALA A 330 -11.45 -4.13 16.16
N GLN A 331 -11.89 -5.28 16.71
CA GLN A 331 -11.00 -6.35 17.15
C GLN A 331 -10.18 -6.91 15.98
N GLN A 332 -10.83 -7.19 14.83
CA GLN A 332 -10.13 -7.62 13.61
C GLN A 332 -9.07 -6.60 13.18
N ARG A 333 -9.42 -5.32 13.09
CA ARG A 333 -8.45 -4.24 12.78
C ARG A 333 -7.27 -4.20 13.74
N SER A 334 -7.53 -4.37 15.05
CA SER A 334 -6.48 -4.42 16.07
C SER A 334 -5.54 -5.62 15.88
N THR A 335 -6.10 -6.82 15.65
CA THR A 335 -5.29 -8.02 15.40
C THR A 335 -4.46 -7.91 14.11
N GLU A 336 -5.04 -7.37 13.04
CA GLU A 336 -4.31 -7.10 11.80
C GLU A 336 -3.17 -6.10 12.04
N GLN A 337 -3.44 -5.01 12.76
CA GLN A 337 -2.45 -4.01 13.08
C GLN A 337 -1.30 -4.61 13.91
N ALA A 338 -1.62 -5.43 14.92
CA ALA A 338 -0.64 -6.14 15.72
C ALA A 338 0.21 -7.08 14.84
N SER A 339 -0.40 -7.82 13.92
CA SER A 339 0.32 -8.71 13.00
C SER A 339 1.26 -7.94 12.05
N ARG A 340 0.83 -6.76 11.56
CA ARG A 340 1.66 -5.88 10.71
C ARG A 340 2.83 -5.32 11.51
N HIS A 341 2.60 -4.89 12.75
CA HIS A 341 3.67 -4.42 13.64
C HIS A 341 4.67 -5.52 13.98
N ALA A 342 4.21 -6.75 14.24
CA ALA A 342 5.09 -7.90 14.48
C ALA A 342 5.99 -8.15 13.25
N ARG A 343 5.41 -8.20 12.04
CA ARG A 343 6.17 -8.34 10.79
C ARG A 343 7.17 -7.20 10.55
N LEU A 344 6.79 -5.97 10.88
CA LEU A 344 7.70 -4.81 10.79
C LEU A 344 8.83 -4.90 11.81
N ALA A 345 8.55 -5.36 13.04
CA ALA A 345 9.56 -5.58 14.06
C ALA A 345 10.58 -6.65 13.64
N GLU A 346 10.12 -7.77 13.08
CA GLU A 346 10.99 -8.80 12.51
C GLU A 346 11.89 -8.25 11.39
N LYS A 347 11.32 -7.48 10.45
CA LYS A 347 12.09 -6.84 9.38
C LYS A 347 13.12 -5.84 9.91
N ARG A 348 12.77 -5.04 10.92
CA ARG A 348 13.69 -4.10 11.58
C ARG A 348 14.83 -4.85 12.26
N ALA A 349 14.53 -5.91 13.01
CA ALA A 349 15.53 -6.75 13.66
C ALA A 349 16.49 -7.39 12.64
N ALA A 350 15.97 -7.91 11.53
CA ALA A 350 16.78 -8.47 10.45
C ALA A 350 17.69 -7.41 9.81
N HIS A 351 17.17 -6.21 9.52
CA HIS A 351 17.96 -5.12 8.97
C HIS A 351 19.07 -4.65 9.94
N GLU A 352 18.75 -4.52 11.23
CA GLU A 352 19.74 -4.21 12.25
C GLU A 352 20.84 -5.27 12.35
N ALA A 353 20.49 -6.55 12.26
CA ALA A 353 21.47 -7.64 12.25
C ALA A 353 22.42 -7.54 11.04
N VAL A 354 21.90 -7.20 9.85
CA VAL A 354 22.71 -6.95 8.65
C VAL A 354 23.64 -5.75 8.85
N LEU A 355 23.15 -4.66 9.43
CA LEU A 355 23.98 -3.49 9.72
C LEU A 355 25.09 -3.80 10.75
N ARG A 356 24.78 -4.53 11.83
CA ARG A 356 25.77 -4.97 12.82
C ARG A 356 26.85 -5.83 12.16
N ARG A 357 26.46 -6.78 11.31
CA ARG A 357 27.40 -7.59 10.54
C ARG A 357 28.29 -6.74 9.64
N ARG A 358 27.72 -5.79 8.88
CA ARG A 358 28.49 -4.90 8.01
C ARG A 358 29.49 -4.05 8.79
N ARG A 359 29.10 -3.51 9.94
CA ARG A 359 30.01 -2.75 10.83
C ARG A 359 31.16 -3.62 11.32
N SER A 360 30.87 -4.84 11.81
CA SER A 360 31.92 -5.76 12.26
C SER A 360 32.92 -6.12 11.15
N VAL A 361 32.44 -6.30 9.91
CA VAL A 361 33.31 -6.57 8.75
C VAL A 361 34.15 -5.35 8.39
N GLU A 362 33.58 -4.16 8.46
CA GLU A 362 34.31 -2.91 8.18
C GLU A 362 35.38 -2.65 9.26
N GLU A 363 35.06 -2.84 10.54
CA GLU A 363 36.02 -2.76 11.64
C GLU A 363 37.16 -3.78 11.49
N GLN A 364 36.85 -5.02 11.08
CA GLN A 364 37.86 -6.03 10.76
C GLN A 364 38.73 -5.62 9.55
N ARG A 365 38.15 -5.00 8.53
CA ARG A 365 38.91 -4.50 7.37
C ARG A 365 39.80 -3.33 7.74
N GLN A 366 39.29 -2.38 8.54
CA GLN A 366 40.04 -1.22 9.00
C GLN A 366 41.20 -1.63 9.92
N SER A 367 40.96 -2.52 10.87
CA SER A 367 42.02 -3.06 11.73
C SER A 367 43.07 -3.84 10.95
N ALA A 368 42.67 -4.66 9.96
CA ALA A 368 43.62 -5.35 9.08
C ALA A 368 44.41 -4.38 8.19
N ALA A 369 43.78 -3.31 7.69
CA ALA A 369 44.46 -2.27 6.91
C ALA A 369 45.45 -1.46 7.77
N ALA A 370 45.07 -1.09 8.99
CA ALA A 370 45.95 -0.44 9.95
C ALA A 370 47.16 -1.32 10.29
N ALA A 371 46.94 -2.60 10.60
CA ALA A 371 48.01 -3.55 10.86
C ALA A 371 48.98 -3.69 9.68
N LYS A 372 48.47 -3.72 8.42
CA LYS A 372 49.31 -3.71 7.22
C LYS A 372 50.10 -2.40 7.06
N ALA A 373 49.48 -1.26 7.34
CA ALA A 373 50.15 0.04 7.26
C ALA A 373 51.27 0.14 8.31
N ASP A 374 51.04 -0.32 9.53
CA ASP A 374 52.03 -0.33 10.59
C ASP A 374 53.17 -1.30 10.30
N ALA A 375 52.88 -2.48 9.73
CA ALA A 375 53.92 -3.41 9.26
C ALA A 375 54.78 -2.79 8.14
N LEU A 376 54.18 -2.02 7.22
CA LEU A 376 54.94 -1.30 6.18
C LEU A 376 55.78 -0.17 6.77
N ARG A 377 55.27 0.56 7.77
CA ARG A 377 56.04 1.59 8.48
C ARG A 377 57.24 0.98 9.20
N ALA A 378 57.07 -0.16 9.87
CA ALA A 378 58.15 -0.88 10.52
C ALA A 378 59.25 -1.29 9.53
N LYS A 379 58.88 -1.89 8.40
CA LYS A 379 59.85 -2.24 7.33
C LYS A 379 60.59 -1.03 6.79
N ARG A 380 59.88 0.07 6.52
CA ARG A 380 60.53 1.32 6.07
C ARG A 380 61.48 1.90 7.11
N ALA A 381 61.15 1.77 8.39
CA ALA A 381 62.02 2.21 9.48
C ALA A 381 63.30 1.35 9.55
N GLU A 382 63.18 0.03 9.37
CA GLU A 382 64.33 -0.89 9.28
C GLU A 382 65.23 -0.53 8.08
N GLU A 383 64.66 -0.38 6.88
CA GLU A 383 65.39 0.03 5.67
C GLU A 383 66.09 1.39 5.84
N PHE A 384 65.42 2.35 6.51
CA PHE A 384 66.01 3.64 6.80
C PHE A 384 67.19 3.53 7.77
N GLN A 385 67.08 2.71 8.81
CA GLN A 385 68.19 2.44 9.73
C GLN A 385 69.38 1.79 9.04
N GLU A 386 69.14 0.84 8.13
CA GLU A 386 70.21 0.22 7.33
C GLU A 386 70.91 1.23 6.42
N ARG A 387 70.15 2.07 5.71
CA ARG A 387 70.71 3.16 4.88
C ARG A 387 71.52 4.14 5.70
N LEU A 388 71.07 4.47 6.90
CA LEU A 388 71.79 5.36 7.81
C LEU A 388 73.14 4.74 8.23
N ARG A 389 73.17 3.44 8.54
CA ARG A 389 74.42 2.71 8.84
C ARG A 389 75.38 2.70 7.65
N LEU A 390 74.87 2.47 6.44
CA LEU A 390 75.68 2.51 5.22
C LEU A 390 76.26 3.90 4.95
N LEU A 391 75.46 4.95 5.15
CA LEU A 391 75.91 6.33 5.00
C LEU A 391 77.02 6.67 6.00
N GLN A 392 76.86 6.29 7.27
CA GLN A 392 77.91 6.46 8.29
C GLN A 392 79.20 5.71 7.93
N ALA A 393 79.09 4.47 7.43
CA ALA A 393 80.23 3.70 6.95
C ALA A 393 80.93 4.38 5.75
N TYR A 394 80.15 4.98 4.84
CA TYR A 394 80.70 5.72 3.71
C TYR A 394 81.39 7.03 4.15
N GLU A 395 80.80 7.78 5.08
CA GLU A 395 81.39 9.01 5.61
C GLU A 395 82.74 8.75 6.30
N THR A 396 82.81 7.68 7.10
CA THR A 396 84.06 7.26 7.76
C THR A 396 85.13 6.84 6.75
N GLN A 397 84.77 6.07 5.71
CA GLN A 397 85.69 5.75 4.62
C GLN A 397 86.19 7.00 3.88
N ARG A 398 85.29 7.94 3.61
CA ARG A 398 85.63 9.20 2.93
C ARG A 398 86.57 10.06 3.77
N ALA A 399 86.38 10.11 5.09
CA ALA A 399 87.28 10.80 6.01
C ALA A 399 88.68 10.17 5.98
N LEU A 400 88.79 8.85 6.05
CA LEU A 400 90.06 8.12 5.95
C LEU A 400 90.77 8.36 4.61
N LEU A 401 90.03 8.40 3.49
CA LEU A 401 90.60 8.72 2.19
C LEU A 401 91.14 10.15 2.14
N ARG A 402 90.43 11.12 2.71
CA ARG A 402 90.90 12.52 2.80
C ARG A 402 92.15 12.64 3.65
N GLU A 403 92.25 11.94 4.78
CA GLU A 403 93.47 11.92 5.61
C GLU A 403 94.66 11.33 4.83
N LYS A 404 94.46 10.22 4.11
CA LYS A 404 95.50 9.64 3.24
C LYS A 404 95.93 10.58 2.11
N GLU A 405 94.98 11.27 1.48
CA GLU A 405 95.29 12.28 0.46
C GLU A 405 96.08 13.46 1.04
N GLN A 406 95.74 13.92 2.24
CA GLN A 406 96.48 14.98 2.94
C GLN A 406 97.91 14.55 3.24
N GLN A 407 98.11 13.34 3.79
CA GLN A 407 99.44 12.78 4.04
C GLN A 407 100.26 12.68 2.75
N LEU A 408 99.66 12.24 1.63
CA LEU A 408 100.35 12.21 0.34
C LEU A 408 100.71 13.60 -0.18
N ARG A 409 99.85 14.61 0.04
CA ARG A 409 100.16 16.00 -0.33
C ARG A 409 101.32 16.56 0.49
N GLU A 410 101.35 16.30 1.79
CA GLU A 410 102.45 16.71 2.67
C GLU A 410 103.78 16.06 2.25
N MET A 411 103.76 14.75 1.95
CA MET A 411 104.94 14.05 1.46
C MET A 411 105.43 14.60 0.11
N LYS A 412 104.51 14.92 -0.82
CA LYS A 412 104.86 15.56 -2.09
C LYS A 412 105.43 16.97 -1.90
N ALA A 413 104.88 17.75 -0.97
CA ALA A 413 105.39 19.09 -0.66
C ALA A 413 106.83 19.02 -0.13
N ARG A 414 107.12 18.09 0.79
CA ARG A 414 108.48 17.84 1.30
C ARG A 414 109.45 17.47 0.18
N ALA A 415 109.05 16.57 -0.73
CA ALA A 415 109.88 16.19 -1.88
C ALA A 415 110.19 17.38 -2.81
N ILE A 416 109.22 18.27 -3.04
CA ILE A 416 109.42 19.48 -3.85
C ILE A 416 110.38 20.46 -3.14
N GLU A 417 110.29 20.61 -1.83
CA GLU A 417 111.22 21.44 -1.05
C GLU A 417 112.65 20.92 -1.11
N GLU A 418 112.84 19.61 -1.00
CA GLU A 418 114.15 18.96 -1.18
C GLU A 418 114.71 19.18 -2.59
N GLU A 419 113.89 19.04 -3.62
CA GLU A 419 114.31 19.30 -5.01
C GLU A 419 114.69 20.77 -5.22
N LYS A 420 113.93 21.71 -4.65
CA LYS A 420 114.27 23.14 -4.67
C LYS A 420 115.60 23.41 -3.98
N ALA A 421 115.84 22.80 -2.81
CA ALA A 421 117.10 22.92 -2.09
C ALA A 421 118.29 22.37 -2.91
N ALA A 422 118.11 21.23 -3.59
CA ALA A 422 119.13 20.67 -4.48
C ALA A 422 119.40 21.57 -5.71
N ARG A 423 118.36 22.17 -6.30
CA ARG A 423 118.50 23.14 -7.40
C ARG A 423 119.24 24.40 -6.95
N MET A 424 118.96 24.91 -5.75
CA MET A 424 119.68 26.06 -5.19
C MET A 424 121.18 25.77 -5.08
N LYS A 425 121.57 24.62 -4.52
CA LYS A 425 122.99 24.20 -4.43
C LYS A 425 123.67 24.08 -5.80
N ARG A 426 122.99 23.53 -6.81
CA ARG A 426 123.52 23.45 -8.18
C ARG A 426 123.67 24.83 -8.84
N ASN A 427 122.73 25.74 -8.58
CA ASN A 427 122.80 27.09 -9.11
C ASN A 427 123.92 27.90 -8.47
N GLU A 428 124.13 27.77 -7.17
CA GLU A 428 125.26 28.36 -6.44
C GLU A 428 126.60 27.95 -7.10
N ALA A 429 126.80 26.65 -7.35
CA ALA A 429 127.98 26.15 -8.05
C ALA A 429 128.13 26.71 -9.49
N ARG A 430 127.03 26.93 -10.22
CA ARG A 430 127.06 27.54 -11.58
C ARG A 430 127.35 29.04 -11.54
N VAL A 431 126.95 29.74 -10.48
CA VAL A 431 127.26 31.17 -10.28
C VAL A 431 128.74 31.30 -9.95
N ASP A 432 129.28 30.47 -9.07
CA ASP A 432 130.71 30.47 -8.74
C ASP A 432 131.59 30.14 -9.95
N PHE A 433 131.17 29.18 -10.79
CA PHE A 433 131.86 28.88 -12.05
C PHE A 433 131.88 30.07 -13.00
N ARG A 434 130.74 30.78 -13.16
CA ARG A 434 130.65 31.98 -14.01
C ARG A 434 131.52 33.11 -13.48
N ARG A 435 131.55 33.32 -12.17
CA ARG A 435 132.41 34.34 -11.54
C ARG A 435 133.89 34.10 -11.85
N ARG A 436 134.34 32.83 -11.73
CA ARG A 436 135.71 32.43 -12.10
C ARG A 436 136.01 32.62 -13.59
N GLN A 437 135.03 32.35 -14.46
CA GLN A 437 135.17 32.52 -15.91
C GLN A 437 135.25 34.01 -16.31
N GLU A 438 134.48 34.88 -15.65
CA GLU A 438 134.55 36.34 -15.85
C GLU A 438 135.89 36.91 -15.37
N GLU A 439 136.41 36.45 -14.23
CA GLU A 439 137.75 36.82 -13.75
C GLU A 439 138.86 36.39 -14.73
N GLN A 440 138.72 35.24 -15.38
CA GLN A 440 139.65 34.80 -16.44
C GLN A 440 139.53 35.66 -17.70
N ARG A 441 138.32 35.96 -18.17
CA ARG A 441 138.12 36.84 -19.33
C ARG A 441 138.64 38.25 -19.11
N LEU A 442 138.51 38.80 -17.89
CA LEU A 442 139.07 40.11 -17.55
C LEU A 442 140.61 40.13 -17.58
N LYS A 443 141.27 39.00 -17.27
CA LYS A 443 142.73 38.87 -17.43
C LYS A 443 143.12 38.78 -18.90
N GLU A 444 142.43 37.94 -19.67
CA GLU A 444 142.65 37.80 -21.12
C GLU A 444 142.39 39.12 -21.88
N GLN A 445 141.39 39.91 -21.47
CA GLN A 445 141.11 41.22 -22.06
C GLN A 445 142.22 42.24 -21.76
N LYS A 446 142.80 42.24 -20.55
CA LYS A 446 143.93 43.12 -20.25
C LYS A 446 145.17 42.75 -21.08
N GLU A 447 145.44 41.46 -21.25
CA GLU A 447 146.55 40.99 -22.09
C GLU A 447 146.31 41.33 -23.58
N GLN A 448 145.07 41.23 -24.07
CA GLN A 448 144.73 41.63 -25.44
C GLN A 448 144.74 43.16 -25.64
N GLU A 449 144.36 43.96 -24.65
CA GLU A 449 144.45 45.42 -24.70
C GLU A 449 145.92 45.88 -24.79
N GLU A 450 146.83 45.23 -24.06
CA GLU A 450 148.28 45.49 -24.16
C GLU A 450 148.86 45.12 -25.54
N GLU A 451 148.43 43.98 -26.13
CA GLU A 451 148.83 43.61 -27.51
C GLU A 451 148.25 44.55 -28.58
N VAL A 452 146.99 44.99 -28.42
CA VAL A 452 146.35 45.92 -29.35
C VAL A 452 146.99 47.30 -29.27
N GLN A 453 147.37 47.79 -28.08
CA GLN A 453 148.11 49.05 -27.95
C GLN A 453 149.48 48.98 -28.62
N ALA A 454 150.19 47.85 -28.49
CA ALA A 454 151.47 47.63 -29.17
C ALA A 454 151.33 47.58 -30.71
N LEU A 455 150.23 47.01 -31.23
CA LEU A 455 149.91 47.00 -32.65
C LEU A 455 149.42 48.36 -33.17
N GLN A 456 148.68 49.14 -32.37
CA GLN A 456 148.23 50.48 -32.73
C GLN A 456 149.40 51.47 -32.82
N LEU A 457 150.42 51.38 -31.96
CA LEU A 457 151.65 52.16 -32.08
C LEU A 457 152.40 51.86 -33.38
N LYS A 458 152.49 50.58 -33.78
CA LYS A 458 153.09 50.17 -35.07
C LYS A 458 152.26 50.64 -36.26
N LYS A 459 150.92 50.64 -36.14
CA LYS A 459 149.98 51.05 -37.19
C LYS A 459 149.90 52.57 -37.34
N GLN A 460 150.04 53.35 -36.25
CA GLN A 460 150.15 54.81 -36.30
C GLN A 460 151.45 55.24 -36.99
N GLN A 461 152.59 54.61 -36.70
CA GLN A 461 153.84 54.87 -37.43
C GLN A 461 153.78 54.49 -38.93
N ALA A 462 152.94 53.51 -39.30
CA ALA A 462 152.69 53.15 -40.70
C ALA A 462 151.66 54.07 -41.39
N LEU A 463 150.64 54.53 -40.65
CA LEU A 463 149.62 55.45 -41.14
C LEU A 463 150.12 56.89 -41.22
N GLU A 464 151.04 57.36 -40.37
CA GLU A 464 151.73 58.65 -40.55
C GLU A 464 152.58 58.64 -41.83
N ARG A 465 153.25 57.53 -42.14
CA ARG A 465 153.96 57.34 -43.42
C ARG A 465 153.01 57.29 -44.62
N PHE A 466 151.79 56.79 -44.43
CA PHE A 466 150.77 56.67 -45.47
C PHE A 466 149.98 57.98 -45.68
N PHE A 467 149.58 58.69 -44.63
CA PHE A 467 148.89 59.98 -44.74
C PHE A 467 149.82 61.10 -45.19
N ALA A 468 151.13 61.04 -44.88
CA ALA A 468 152.14 61.87 -45.57
C ALA A 468 152.18 61.62 -47.10
N SER A 469 151.71 60.45 -47.57
CA SER A 469 151.60 60.10 -48.99
C SER A 469 150.21 60.33 -49.61
N VAL A 470 149.16 60.57 -48.81
CA VAL A 470 147.76 60.64 -49.27
C VAL A 470 147.07 61.98 -48.99
N ASP A 471 147.58 62.84 -48.09
CA ASP A 471 147.12 64.24 -47.95
C ASP A 471 147.47 65.13 -49.17
N LYS A 472 148.14 64.59 -50.19
CA LYS A 472 148.34 65.27 -51.48
C LYS A 472 147.16 65.13 -52.44
N GLN A 473 146.21 64.21 -52.23
CA GLN A 473 145.11 64.00 -53.19
C GLN A 473 143.82 63.52 -52.51
N LEU A 474 142.88 64.48 -52.39
CA LEU A 474 141.41 64.31 -52.32
C LEU A 474 140.78 64.15 -50.92
N GLY A 475 140.09 65.21 -50.50
CA GLY A 475 139.18 65.22 -49.35
C GLY A 475 137.72 64.96 -49.73
N VAL A 476 136.96 64.39 -48.78
CA VAL A 476 135.57 64.73 -48.34
C VAL A 476 134.84 63.51 -47.71
N GLU A 477 134.08 63.77 -46.64
CA GLU A 477 133.41 62.88 -45.66
C GLU A 477 131.94 62.49 -45.98
N VAL A 478 131.38 61.41 -45.37
CA VAL A 478 129.93 61.08 -45.34
C VAL A 478 129.45 60.48 -44.00
N ASP A 479 128.26 60.92 -43.54
CA ASP A 479 127.62 60.75 -42.21
C ASP A 479 126.40 59.76 -42.18
N PRO A 480 126.31 58.78 -41.23
CA PRO A 480 125.41 57.60 -41.30
C PRO A 480 124.06 57.60 -40.50
N GLN A 481 123.44 58.74 -40.16
CA GLN A 481 122.22 58.75 -39.31
C GLN A 481 120.89 58.27 -39.95
N ARG A 482 120.86 57.80 -41.21
CA ARG A 482 119.62 57.51 -41.97
C ARG A 482 119.03 56.09 -41.80
N VAL A 483 119.64 55.22 -41.01
CA VAL A 483 119.42 53.76 -41.12
C VAL A 483 118.35 53.16 -40.18
N LEU A 484 117.77 53.90 -39.23
CA LEU A 484 117.02 53.28 -38.11
C LEU A 484 115.53 53.66 -37.96
N LYS A 485 114.66 53.44 -38.96
CA LYS A 485 113.18 53.59 -38.76
C LYS A 485 112.32 52.51 -39.47
N ALA A 486 111.34 51.94 -38.75
CA ALA A 486 110.47 50.82 -39.19
C ALA A 486 108.98 51.22 -39.43
N THR A 487 108.23 50.43 -40.22
CA THR A 487 106.94 50.79 -40.87
C THR A 487 105.76 49.80 -40.61
N SER A 488 104.61 50.10 -41.22
CA SER A 488 103.21 49.99 -40.73
C SER A 488 102.45 48.67 -40.97
N SER A 489 103.00 47.52 -40.57
CA SER A 489 102.33 46.21 -40.76
C SER A 489 101.68 45.62 -39.49
N SER A 490 101.72 46.33 -38.36
CA SER A 490 101.40 45.77 -37.03
C SER A 490 100.07 46.24 -36.41
N ALA A 491 99.06 46.69 -37.18
CA ALA A 491 97.85 47.31 -36.65
C ALA A 491 96.52 47.01 -37.41
N GLN A 492 95.94 45.82 -37.28
CA GLN A 492 94.51 45.58 -37.62
C GLN A 492 93.83 44.63 -36.62
N THR A 493 92.63 45.03 -36.16
CA THR A 493 91.83 44.38 -35.10
C THR A 493 90.33 44.42 -35.46
N GLU A 494 89.82 43.59 -36.39
CA GLU A 494 88.35 43.34 -36.53
C GLU A 494 88.06 41.91 -37.05
N SER A 495 87.00 41.28 -36.53
CA SER A 495 86.60 39.88 -36.80
C SER A 495 85.49 39.76 -37.84
N TYR A 496 85.61 38.78 -38.75
CA TYR A 496 84.79 38.57 -39.95
C TYR A 496 83.55 37.68 -39.70
N GLU A 497 82.34 38.16 -40.05
CA GLU A 497 81.08 37.39 -40.01
C GLU A 497 80.66 36.91 -41.43
N THR A 498 80.21 35.65 -41.54
CA THR A 498 79.95 34.97 -42.83
C THR A 498 78.49 35.05 -43.31
N LEU A 499 78.31 35.16 -44.63
CA LEU A 499 77.06 35.28 -45.42
C LEU A 499 75.92 34.26 -45.13
N ALA A 500 76.15 33.20 -44.37
CA ALA A 500 75.14 32.18 -44.03
C ALA A 500 74.13 32.66 -42.95
N GLN A 501 74.39 33.77 -42.26
CA GLN A 501 73.50 34.31 -41.23
C GLN A 501 72.46 35.30 -41.77
N THR A 502 72.55 35.73 -43.04
CA THR A 502 71.70 36.79 -43.62
C THR A 502 70.42 36.27 -44.31
N THR A 503 70.25 34.96 -44.53
CA THR A 503 69.13 34.41 -45.34
C THR A 503 68.36 33.28 -44.67
N ARG A 504 67.72 33.56 -43.53
CA ARG A 504 66.61 32.72 -43.03
C ARG A 504 65.27 33.41 -43.31
N PRO A 505 64.38 32.84 -44.16
CA PRO A 505 63.05 33.40 -44.35
C PRO A 505 62.23 33.25 -43.06
N SER A 506 61.67 34.37 -42.57
CA SER A 506 60.74 34.37 -41.45
C SER A 506 59.41 33.77 -41.91
N ILE A 507 59.16 32.51 -41.54
CA ILE A 507 57.87 31.85 -41.79
C ILE A 507 56.86 32.47 -40.83
N THR A 508 55.95 33.31 -41.35
CA THR A 508 54.81 33.86 -40.61
C THR A 508 53.73 32.78 -40.43
N GLY A 509 54.01 31.79 -39.57
CA GLY A 509 53.06 30.79 -39.11
C GLY A 509 52.70 31.00 -37.65
N PHE A 510 51.57 30.44 -37.21
CA PHE A 510 51.28 30.35 -35.79
C PHE A 510 52.25 29.33 -35.16
N SER A 511 52.95 29.73 -34.09
CA SER A 511 53.76 28.80 -33.30
C SER A 511 52.85 27.78 -32.60
N ASP A 512 53.34 26.59 -32.30
CA ASP A 512 52.60 25.57 -31.54
C ASP A 512 52.06 26.14 -30.23
N ASP A 513 52.83 27.03 -29.58
CA ASP A 513 52.41 27.75 -28.38
C ASP A 513 51.22 28.68 -28.62
N GLN A 514 51.09 29.25 -29.83
CA GLN A 514 49.98 30.11 -30.21
C GLN A 514 48.74 29.29 -30.58
N ILE A 515 48.92 28.12 -31.19
CA ILE A 515 47.83 27.17 -31.50
C ILE A 515 47.25 26.57 -30.20
N MET A 516 48.12 26.25 -29.23
CA MET A 516 47.72 25.74 -27.92
C MET A 516 47.05 26.78 -27.01
N LYS A 517 46.94 28.05 -27.42
CA LYS A 517 46.11 29.03 -26.72
C LYS A 517 44.61 28.82 -26.95
N ASP A 518 44.18 28.15 -28.03
CA ASP A 518 42.77 27.85 -28.25
C ASP A 518 42.31 26.73 -27.28
N PRO A 519 41.33 26.99 -26.39
CA PRO A 519 40.85 26.00 -25.44
C PRO A 519 40.23 24.77 -26.12
N ARG A 520 39.72 24.89 -27.37
CA ARG A 520 39.21 23.76 -28.14
C ARG A 520 40.33 22.81 -28.58
N VAL A 521 41.44 23.38 -29.02
CA VAL A 521 42.63 22.62 -29.43
C VAL A 521 43.25 21.93 -28.22
N ARG A 522 43.34 22.60 -27.08
CA ARG A 522 43.78 21.99 -25.81
C ARG A 522 42.89 20.84 -25.35
N LEU A 523 41.57 21.02 -25.38
CA LEU A 523 40.63 19.97 -25.00
C LEU A 523 40.76 18.76 -25.93
N TYR A 524 40.86 18.99 -27.24
CA TYR A 524 41.06 17.93 -28.21
C TYR A 524 42.36 17.15 -27.95
N HIS A 525 43.48 17.86 -27.74
CA HIS A 525 44.77 17.23 -27.40
C HIS A 525 44.72 16.46 -26.06
N ALA A 526 44.01 16.97 -25.06
CA ALA A 526 43.84 16.27 -23.78
C ALA A 526 43.01 14.99 -23.93
N LEU A 527 41.92 15.03 -24.70
CA LEU A 527 41.11 13.85 -25.03
C LEU A 527 41.90 12.84 -25.87
N LEU A 528 42.80 13.32 -26.73
CA LEU A 528 43.68 12.47 -27.53
C LEU A 528 44.74 11.79 -26.65
N ALA A 529 45.40 12.53 -25.77
CA ALA A 529 46.36 12.01 -24.80
C ALA A 529 45.72 11.00 -23.83
N ALA A 530 44.47 11.20 -23.45
CA ALA A 530 43.70 10.27 -22.62
C ALA A 530 43.09 9.09 -23.41
N GLY A 531 43.27 9.03 -24.73
CA GLY A 531 42.71 7.97 -25.58
C GLY A 531 41.18 7.99 -25.72
N LEU A 532 40.51 9.05 -25.25
CA LEU A 532 39.05 9.18 -25.20
C LEU A 532 38.45 9.79 -26.47
N HIS A 533 39.27 10.36 -27.35
CA HIS A 533 38.84 11.02 -28.59
C HIS A 533 38.03 10.12 -29.54
N THR A 534 38.21 8.80 -29.49
CA THR A 534 37.46 7.84 -30.32
C THR A 534 36.09 7.48 -29.75
N THR A 535 35.85 7.73 -28.46
CA THR A 535 34.59 7.38 -27.78
C THR A 535 33.45 8.30 -28.23
N PRO A 536 32.19 7.81 -28.24
CA PRO A 536 31.03 8.64 -28.62
C PRO A 536 30.91 9.87 -27.72
N TYR A 537 31.23 9.74 -26.43
CA TYR A 537 31.28 10.86 -25.49
C TYR A 537 32.37 11.87 -25.84
N GLY A 538 33.60 11.41 -26.13
CA GLY A 538 34.69 12.30 -26.55
C GLY A 538 34.37 13.07 -27.82
N ARG A 539 33.71 12.42 -28.80
CA ARG A 539 33.26 13.08 -30.05
C ARG A 539 32.19 14.14 -29.79
N GLU A 540 31.25 13.85 -28.89
CA GLU A 540 30.18 14.77 -28.50
C GLU A 540 30.73 16.00 -27.74
N VAL A 541 31.71 15.80 -26.86
CA VAL A 541 32.35 16.89 -26.11
C VAL A 541 33.12 17.84 -27.04
N VAL A 542 33.76 17.31 -28.10
CA VAL A 542 34.46 18.12 -29.10
C VAL A 542 33.48 18.90 -29.98
N THR A 543 32.37 18.29 -30.41
CA THR A 543 31.39 18.93 -31.31
C THR A 543 30.47 19.93 -30.62
N ARG A 544 30.11 19.71 -29.34
CA ARG A 544 29.27 20.65 -28.58
C ARG A 544 29.97 21.98 -28.28
N GLY A 545 31.30 22.04 -28.44
CA GLY A 545 32.10 23.22 -28.20
C GLY A 545 32.31 23.45 -26.71
N TYR A 546 33.57 23.49 -26.29
CA TYR A 546 33.90 23.84 -24.91
C TYR A 546 33.75 25.34 -24.70
N HIS A 547 32.72 25.73 -23.95
CA HIS A 547 32.49 27.12 -23.55
C HIS A 547 32.91 27.28 -22.09
N VAL A 548 33.98 28.03 -21.85
CA VAL A 548 34.36 28.48 -20.51
C VAL A 548 33.57 29.74 -20.22
N ALA A 549 32.72 29.72 -19.19
CA ALA A 549 32.03 30.92 -18.76
C ALA A 549 33.05 32.05 -18.47
N PRO A 550 32.76 33.33 -18.79
CA PRO A 550 33.71 34.42 -18.60
C PRO A 550 34.30 34.53 -17.18
N SER A 551 33.56 34.08 -16.17
CA SER A 551 33.98 34.02 -14.76
C SER A 551 35.07 32.99 -14.47
N GLN A 552 35.30 32.02 -15.37
CA GLN A 552 36.30 30.97 -15.27
C GLN A 552 37.46 31.15 -16.27
N MET A 553 37.41 32.19 -17.12
CA MET A 553 38.56 32.55 -17.94
C MET A 553 39.68 33.04 -17.02
N SER A 554 40.88 32.49 -17.19
CA SER A 554 42.07 33.01 -16.51
C SER A 554 42.29 34.43 -16.99
N SER A 555 41.92 35.43 -16.20
CA SER A 555 42.45 36.77 -16.39
C SER A 555 43.98 36.68 -16.24
N GLU A 556 44.73 37.37 -17.10
CA GLU A 556 46.20 37.47 -16.98
C GLU A 556 46.64 38.04 -15.60
N ASN A 557 45.67 38.53 -14.82
CA ASN A 557 45.83 39.06 -13.47
C ASN A 557 45.49 38.07 -12.34
N ASN A 558 45.41 36.74 -12.59
CA ASN A 558 45.15 35.76 -11.53
C ASN A 558 46.43 35.50 -10.68
N PRO A 559 46.48 35.90 -9.40
CA PRO A 559 47.69 35.81 -8.56
C PRO A 559 48.07 34.37 -8.17
N LEU A 560 47.29 33.35 -8.57
CA LEU A 560 47.53 31.94 -8.25
C LEU A 560 48.33 31.19 -9.32
N ARG A 561 48.80 31.84 -10.40
CA ARG A 561 49.61 31.19 -11.44
C ARG A 561 51.09 31.16 -11.05
N GLY A 562 51.53 30.09 -10.40
CA GLY A 562 52.95 29.82 -10.17
C GLY A 562 53.71 29.48 -11.47
N PRO A 563 55.04 29.67 -11.54
CA PRO A 563 55.83 29.60 -12.78
C PRO A 563 56.15 28.17 -13.26
N PHE A 564 55.35 27.16 -12.89
CA PHE A 564 55.50 25.79 -13.37
C PHE A 564 54.12 25.13 -13.51
N SER A 565 53.46 25.38 -14.65
CA SER A 565 52.34 24.58 -15.15
C SER A 565 52.23 24.74 -16.65
#